data_AF-Q9LFI9-F1
#
_entry.id   AF-Q9LFI9-F1
#
_cell.length_a   1.000
_cell.length_b   1.000
_cell.length_c   1.000
_cell.angle_alpha   90.00
_cell.angle_beta   90.00
_cell.angle_gamma   90.00
#
_symmetry.space_group_name_H-M   'P 1'
#
loop_
_entity.id
_entity.type
_entity.pdbx_description
1 polymer ?
#
loop_
_entity_poly.entity_id
_entity_poly.type
_entity_poly.pdbx_seq_one_letter_code
_entity_poly.pdbx_strand_id
1 'polypeptide(L)'
;MYKIKASFITKPNATPEEIRGLLLTQGPIGISVDLCGIFRQVYEFKGIYVLPEPKENMERHALIIVGFGTTKDSKLFFIVQNTWGTKWGFNGYARIIIKKTCPIFYVSELVN
;
A
#
# COMPACT_ATOMS: atom_id res chain seq x y z
N MET A 1 28.16 0.69 -7.32
CA MET A 1 26.69 0.73 -7.49
C MET A 1 26.20 -0.71 -7.50
N TYR A 2 25.46 -1.13 -6.48
CA TYR A 2 24.86 -2.47 -6.44
C TYR A 2 23.63 -2.48 -7.35
N LYS A 3 23.43 -3.55 -8.12
CA LYS A 3 22.21 -3.78 -8.91
C LYS A 3 21.52 -5.01 -8.34
N ILE A 4 20.23 -4.89 -8.09
CA ILE A 4 19.36 -6.02 -7.72
C ILE A 4 18.50 -6.31 -8.94
N LYS A 5 18.45 -7.57 -9.36
CA LYS A 5 17.45 -8.05 -10.31
C LYS A 5 16.43 -8.87 -9.53
N ALA A 6 15.17 -8.72 -9.87
CA ALA A 6 14.09 -9.43 -9.20
C ALA A 6 12.96 -9.67 -10.19
N SER A 7 12.27 -10.79 -10.00
CA SER A 7 11.00 -11.07 -10.64
C SER A 7 9.88 -10.52 -9.76
N PHE A 8 8.84 -9.95 -10.39
CA PHE A 8 7.67 -9.40 -9.69
C PHE A 8 6.41 -10.14 -10.09
N ILE A 9 5.58 -10.47 -9.11
CA ILE A 9 4.21 -10.93 -9.35
C ILE A 9 3.27 -9.75 -9.13
N THR A 10 2.34 -9.57 -10.07
CA THR A 10 1.24 -8.60 -9.93
C THR A 10 -0.04 -9.35 -9.58
N LYS A 11 -0.87 -8.75 -8.73
CA LYS A 11 -2.19 -9.25 -8.37
C LYS A 11 -3.19 -8.12 -8.44
N PRO A 12 -4.03 -8.04 -9.49
CA PRO A 12 -4.87 -6.86 -9.75
C PRO A 12 -5.99 -6.67 -8.73
N ASN A 13 -6.43 -7.73 -8.05
CA ASN A 13 -7.59 -7.72 -7.16
C ASN A 13 -7.28 -8.42 -5.82
N ALA A 14 -6.21 -8.01 -5.13
CA ALA A 14 -5.86 -8.63 -3.85
C ALA A 14 -6.77 -8.16 -2.72
N THR A 15 -7.30 -9.10 -1.93
CA THR A 15 -8.08 -8.79 -0.73
C THR A 15 -7.19 -8.35 0.43
N PRO A 16 -7.71 -7.65 1.46
CA PRO A 16 -6.93 -7.29 2.64
C PRO A 16 -6.24 -8.51 3.30
N GLU A 17 -6.92 -9.64 3.37
CA GLU A 17 -6.41 -10.86 3.98
C GLU A 17 -5.26 -11.47 3.17
N GLU A 18 -5.36 -11.43 1.84
CA GLU A 18 -4.28 -11.87 0.95
C GLU A 18 -3.06 -10.96 1.07
N ILE A 19 -3.26 -9.65 1.13
CA ILE A 19 -2.19 -8.66 1.34
C ILE A 19 -1.50 -8.92 2.68
N ARG A 20 -2.26 -9.15 3.76
CA ARG A 20 -1.70 -9.48 5.07
C ARG A 20 -0.86 -10.76 5.02
N GLY A 21 -1.35 -11.81 4.36
CA GLY A 21 -0.63 -13.08 4.22
C GLY A 21 0.64 -12.95 3.40
N LEU A 22 0.59 -12.21 2.29
CA LEU A 22 1.76 -11.91 1.48
C LEU A 22 2.79 -11.08 2.26
N LEU A 23 2.37 -10.15 3.12
CA LEU A 23 3.32 -9.32 3.86
C LEU A 23 4.17 -10.16 4.82
N LEU A 24 3.58 -11.21 5.40
CA LEU A 24 4.26 -12.15 6.29
C LEU A 24 5.25 -13.07 5.56
N THR A 25 5.03 -13.35 4.28
CA THR A 25 5.81 -14.35 3.52
C THR A 25 6.77 -13.75 2.50
N GLN A 26 6.46 -12.58 1.97
CA GLN A 26 7.21 -11.92 0.88
C GLN A 26 7.86 -10.61 1.34
N GLY A 27 7.50 -10.09 2.52
CA GLY A 27 7.94 -8.78 2.99
C GLY A 27 7.16 -7.64 2.34
N PRO A 28 7.77 -6.46 2.10
CA PRO A 28 7.06 -5.28 1.61
C PRO A 28 6.33 -5.51 0.28
N ILE A 29 5.10 -5.00 0.20
CA ILE A 29 4.22 -5.15 -0.96
C ILE A 29 3.99 -3.79 -1.61
N GLY A 30 4.22 -3.69 -2.91
CA GLY A 30 3.77 -2.54 -3.69
C GLY A 30 2.25 -2.53 -3.84
N ILE A 31 1.63 -1.37 -3.68
CA ILE A 31 0.18 -1.16 -3.88
C ILE A 31 -0.03 0.01 -4.82
N SER A 32 -0.99 -0.11 -5.73
CA SER A 32 -1.40 0.96 -6.65
C SER A 32 -2.74 1.53 -6.22
N VAL A 33 -2.75 2.81 -5.85
CA VAL A 33 -3.95 3.50 -5.34
C VAL A 33 -4.39 4.60 -6.28
N ASP A 34 -5.71 4.80 -6.41
CA ASP A 34 -6.25 5.90 -7.19
C ASP A 34 -5.92 7.24 -6.51
N LEU A 35 -5.40 8.18 -7.30
CA LEU A 35 -5.13 9.54 -6.88
C LEU A 35 -6.44 10.34 -6.76
N CYS A 36 -7.12 10.19 -5.64
CA CYS A 36 -8.24 11.06 -5.28
C CYS A 36 -7.78 12.24 -4.41
N GLY A 37 -8.58 13.32 -4.38
CA GLY A 37 -8.24 14.55 -3.67
C GLY A 37 -7.94 14.34 -2.19
N ILE A 38 -8.67 13.43 -1.53
CA ILE A 38 -8.47 13.15 -0.09
C ILE A 38 -7.12 12.45 0.15
N PHE A 39 -6.71 11.53 -0.73
CA PHE A 39 -5.41 10.87 -0.63
C PHE A 39 -4.23 11.85 -0.79
N ARG A 40 -4.38 12.85 -1.67
CA ARG A 40 -3.40 13.94 -1.84
C ARG A 40 -3.33 14.87 -0.62
N GLN A 41 -4.38 14.96 0.19
CA GLN A 41 -4.50 15.88 1.33
C GLN A 41 -4.18 15.24 2.69
N VAL A 42 -3.52 14.08 2.73
CA VAL A 42 -3.16 13.38 3.99
C VAL A 42 -2.08 14.12 4.81
N TYR A 43 -1.69 15.34 4.44
CA TYR A 43 -0.83 16.20 5.26
C TYR A 43 -1.46 16.38 6.65
N GLU A 44 -0.69 16.07 7.70
CA GLU A 44 -1.08 16.17 9.12
C GLU A 44 -2.17 15.18 9.61
N PHE A 45 -2.78 14.40 8.72
CA PHE A 45 -3.78 13.41 9.12
C PHE A 45 -3.12 12.22 9.83
N LYS A 46 -3.24 12.18 11.15
CA LYS A 46 -2.79 11.07 12.00
C LYS A 46 -3.80 9.91 12.05
N GLY A 47 -4.89 9.93 11.29
CA GLY A 47 -5.92 8.89 11.35
C GLY A 47 -5.61 7.66 10.50
N ILE A 48 -6.67 6.96 10.09
CA ILE A 48 -6.61 5.84 9.15
C ILE A 48 -7.46 6.22 7.94
N TYR A 49 -6.84 6.23 6.77
CA TYR A 49 -7.49 6.61 5.53
C TYR A 49 -8.16 5.42 4.86
N VAL A 50 -9.46 5.50 4.62
CA VAL A 50 -10.18 4.44 3.91
C VAL A 50 -10.01 4.67 2.42
N LEU A 51 -9.31 3.75 1.74
CA LEU A 51 -9.14 3.85 0.29
C LEU A 51 -10.48 3.63 -0.42
N PRO A 52 -10.79 4.43 -1.45
CA PRO A 52 -11.87 4.09 -2.36
C PRO A 52 -11.54 2.79 -3.09
N GLU A 53 -12.57 2.06 -3.53
CA GLU A 53 -12.35 0.95 -4.46
C GLU A 53 -11.71 1.48 -5.75
N PRO A 54 -10.71 0.77 -6.31
CA PRO A 54 -10.08 1.16 -7.56
C PRO A 54 -11.11 1.28 -8.69
N LYS A 55 -11.06 2.36 -9.44
CA LYS A 55 -11.93 2.60 -10.60
C LYS A 55 -11.12 2.54 -11.88
N GLU A 56 -11.77 2.16 -12.97
CA GLU A 56 -11.19 2.27 -14.31
C GLU A 56 -10.93 3.75 -14.66
N ASN A 57 -9.90 4.00 -15.46
CA ASN A 57 -9.54 5.34 -15.97
C ASN A 57 -9.17 6.40 -14.92
N MET A 58 -8.78 6.00 -13.71
CA MET A 58 -8.21 6.90 -12.71
C MET A 58 -6.69 7.00 -12.84
N GLU A 59 -6.14 8.20 -12.59
CA GLU A 59 -4.71 8.33 -12.30
C GLU A 59 -4.37 7.53 -11.04
N ARG A 60 -3.27 6.76 -11.08
CA ARG A 60 -2.83 5.92 -9.97
C ARG A 60 -1.43 6.26 -9.51
N HIS A 61 -1.15 5.97 -8.25
CA HIS A 61 0.14 6.17 -7.62
C HIS A 61 0.56 4.92 -6.85
N ALA A 62 1.84 4.59 -6.92
CA ALA A 62 2.40 3.45 -6.23
C ALA A 62 2.89 3.83 -4.82
N LEU A 63 2.55 3.01 -3.84
CA LEU A 63 3.06 3.06 -2.47
C LEU A 63 3.66 1.71 -2.11
N ILE A 64 4.34 1.64 -0.97
CA ILE A 64 4.82 0.38 -0.40
C ILE A 64 4.10 0.12 0.93
N ILE A 65 3.41 -1.00 1.04
CA ILE A 65 2.91 -1.53 2.31
C ILE A 65 4.10 -2.13 3.06
N VAL A 66 4.33 -1.64 4.28
CA VAL A 66 5.46 -2.02 5.13
C VAL A 66 5.04 -2.69 6.44
N GLY A 67 3.74 -2.68 6.74
CA GLY A 67 3.20 -3.23 7.98
C GLY A 67 1.68 -3.29 7.96
N PHE A 68 1.10 -3.91 8.97
CA PHE A 68 -0.33 -3.87 9.24
C PHE A 68 -0.59 -3.85 10.75
N GLY A 69 -1.82 -3.55 11.11
CA GLY A 69 -2.31 -3.65 12.48
C GLY A 69 -3.82 -3.78 12.51
N THR A 70 -4.36 -3.80 13.71
CA THR A 70 -5.81 -3.91 13.93
C THR A 70 -6.26 -2.75 14.81
N THR A 71 -7.35 -2.11 14.43
CA THR A 71 -7.99 -1.06 15.24
C THR A 71 -8.68 -1.65 16.48
N LYS A 72 -9.10 -0.80 17.42
CA LYS A 72 -9.86 -1.24 18.60
C LYS A 72 -11.20 -1.91 18.25
N ASP A 73 -11.79 -1.56 17.11
CA ASP A 73 -13.00 -2.15 16.54
C ASP A 73 -12.71 -3.27 15.53
N SER A 74 -11.55 -3.92 15.64
CA SER A 74 -11.18 -5.12 14.87
C SER A 74 -11.06 -4.93 13.36
N LYS A 75 -10.80 -3.71 12.87
CA LYS A 75 -10.55 -3.44 11.45
C LYS A 75 -9.07 -3.57 11.12
N LEU A 76 -8.76 -4.33 10.08
CA LEU A 76 -7.42 -4.45 9.53
C LEU A 76 -7.03 -3.14 8.82
N PHE A 77 -5.89 -2.56 9.20
CA PHE A 77 -5.28 -1.43 8.50
C PHE A 77 -3.84 -1.78 8.10
N PHE A 78 -3.37 -1.12 7.04
CA PHE A 78 -2.00 -1.25 6.55
C PHE A 78 -1.22 0.04 6.80
N ILE A 79 0.07 -0.09 7.04
CA ILE A 79 1.02 1.02 7.08
C ILE A 79 1.65 1.12 5.70
N VAL A 80 1.54 2.27 5.05
CA VAL A 80 2.10 2.53 3.73
C VAL A 80 3.16 3.63 3.80
N GLN A 81 4.23 3.44 3.02
CA GLN A 81 5.24 4.44 2.74
C GLN A 81 4.95 5.09 1.39
N ASN A 82 5.05 6.42 1.34
CA ASN A 82 4.93 7.20 0.12
C ASN A 82 6.29 7.77 -0.31
N THR A 83 6.35 8.31 -1.52
CA THR A 83 7.53 8.90 -2.17
C THR A 83 7.42 10.43 -2.30
N TRP A 84 6.44 11.07 -1.65
CA TRP A 84 6.22 12.52 -1.67
C TRP A 84 6.96 13.28 -0.54
N GLY A 85 7.97 12.66 0.06
CA GLY A 85 8.76 13.24 1.15
C GLY A 85 8.09 13.15 2.53
N THR A 86 8.85 13.53 3.55
CA THR A 86 8.48 13.31 4.96
C THR A 86 7.34 14.19 5.46
N LYS A 87 7.00 15.26 4.73
CA LYS A 87 5.88 16.15 5.07
C LYS A 87 4.52 15.49 4.82
N TRP A 88 4.44 14.50 3.92
CA TRP A 88 3.20 13.79 3.66
C TRP A 88 2.91 12.79 4.77
N GLY A 89 1.65 12.77 5.24
CA GLY A 89 1.23 11.89 6.34
C GLY A 89 2.03 12.12 7.62
N PHE A 90 2.43 11.02 8.26
CA PHE A 90 3.29 11.00 9.43
C PHE A 90 4.69 10.55 9.02
N ASN A 91 5.60 11.51 8.82
CA ASN A 91 6.99 11.28 8.39
C ASN A 91 7.11 10.49 7.06
N GLY A 92 6.21 10.71 6.10
CA GLY A 92 6.19 10.01 4.82
C GLY A 92 5.36 8.71 4.82
N TYR A 93 4.74 8.37 5.94
CA TYR A 93 3.90 7.17 6.09
C TYR A 93 2.44 7.53 6.38
N ALA A 94 1.53 6.62 6.06
CA ALA A 94 0.13 6.71 6.45
C ALA A 94 -0.43 5.35 6.84
N ARG A 95 -1.57 5.37 7.52
CA ARG A 95 -2.38 4.17 7.76
C ARG A 95 -3.56 4.16 6.80
N ILE A 96 -3.80 3.02 6.16
CA ILE A 96 -4.90 2.86 5.20
C ILE A 96 -5.77 1.65 5.53
N ILE A 97 -7.06 1.72 5.19
CA ILE A 97 -7.96 0.57 5.14
C ILE A 97 -8.31 0.30 3.69
N ILE A 98 -8.11 -0.95 3.27
CA ILE A 98 -8.56 -1.48 1.97
C ILE A 98 -9.88 -2.19 2.25
N LYS A 99 -10.97 -1.76 1.62
CA LYS A 99 -12.32 -2.30 1.89
C LYS A 99 -12.61 -3.62 1.20
N LYS A 100 -12.15 -3.77 -0.04
CA LYS A 100 -12.52 -4.91 -0.90
C LYS A 100 -11.31 -5.51 -1.59
N THR A 101 -10.77 -4.82 -2.58
CA THR A 101 -9.57 -5.24 -3.29
C THR A 101 -8.72 -4.04 -3.71
N CYS A 102 -7.43 -4.29 -3.94
CA CYS A 102 -6.53 -3.32 -4.53
C CYS A 102 -5.51 -4.03 -5.43
N PRO A 103 -5.02 -3.38 -6.51
CA PRO A 103 -3.91 -3.90 -7.27
C PRO A 103 -2.62 -3.83 -6.44
N ILE A 104 -1.94 -4.95 -6.32
CA ILE A 104 -0.64 -5.05 -5.66
C ILE A 104 0.41 -5.67 -6.58
N PHE A 105 1.66 -5.50 -6.20
CA PHE A 105 2.80 -6.20 -6.77
C PHE A 105 3.83 -6.49 -5.67
N TYR A 106 4.55 -7.60 -5.79
CA TYR A 106 5.58 -7.97 -4.83
C TYR A 106 6.71 -8.73 -5.51
N VAL A 107 7.88 -8.70 -4.90
CA VAL A 107 9.04 -9.47 -5.36
C VAL A 107 8.75 -10.95 -5.12
N SER A 108 8.82 -11.78 -6.16
CA SER A 108 8.66 -13.23 -6.05
C SER A 108 9.98 -13.94 -5.79
N GLU A 109 11.05 -13.46 -6.41
CA GLU A 109 12.39 -14.03 -6.27
C GLU A 109 13.45 -12.98 -6.67
N LEU A 110 14.65 -13.14 -6.10
CA LEU A 110 15.84 -12.43 -6.55
C LEU A 110 16.47 -13.21 -7.70
N VAL A 111 16.84 -12.50 -8.77
CA VAL A 111 17.45 -13.08 -9.97
C VAL A 111 18.94 -12.75 -9.95
N ASN A 112 19.78 -13.74 -10.27
CA ASN A 112 21.23 -13.57 -10.39
C ASN A 112 21.64 -12.83 -11.69
#